data_AF-A0A1Q5Q9Y7-F1
#
_entry.id   AF-A0A1Q5Q9Y7-F1
#
_cell.length_a   1.000
_cell.length_b   1.000
_cell.length_c   1.000
_cell.angle_alpha   90.00
_cell.angle_beta   90.00
_cell.angle_gamma   90.00
#
_symmetry.space_group_name_H-M   'P 1'
#
loop_
_entity.id
_entity.type
_entity.pdbx_description
1 polymer ?
#
loop_
_entity_poly.entity_id
_entity_poly.type
_entity_poly.pdbx_seq_one_letter_code
_entity_poly.pdbx_strand_id
1 'polypeptide(L)'
;MAVLGQNKTYYLQSTTGEYLSYLVVSEGIEASYLEANKSEAYPAYIDSSGHLTLKKSSSTSTVTLSDEIDGQDNLYGVLLNFGTATTGFAFASNGTLTVSQSNFKGFFACDNGDYGKQLFWSASAISAPASCEGVTFARVST
;
A
#
# COMPACT_ATOMS: atom_id res chain seq x y z
N MET A 1 30.00 9.76 -14.01
CA MET A 1 29.06 10.78 -13.52
C MET A 1 27.75 10.10 -13.13
N ALA A 2 27.29 10.42 -11.91
CA ALA A 2 25.95 10.20 -11.34
C ALA A 2 25.37 8.77 -11.23
N VAL A 3 25.40 8.22 -10.02
CA VAL A 3 24.27 7.45 -9.46
C VAL A 3 23.84 8.15 -8.17
N LEU A 4 23.31 9.37 -8.31
CA LEU A 4 22.56 10.05 -7.25
C LEU A 4 21.08 9.78 -7.52
N GLY A 5 20.53 8.73 -6.93
CA GLY A 5 19.12 8.39 -7.18
C GLY A 5 18.42 7.51 -6.14
N GLN A 6 18.98 7.25 -4.97
CA GLN A 6 18.49 6.16 -4.10
C GLN A 6 17.92 6.54 -2.72
N ASN A 7 17.72 7.81 -2.39
CA ASN A 7 17.04 8.20 -1.15
C ASN A 7 15.69 8.88 -1.43
N LYS A 8 14.79 8.22 -2.16
CA LYS A 8 13.42 8.71 -2.34
C LYS A 8 12.51 7.95 -1.38
N THR A 9 11.92 8.69 -0.45
CA THR A 9 10.89 8.16 0.45
C THR A 9 9.53 8.29 -0.23
N TYR A 10 8.80 7.18 -0.33
CA TYR A 10 7.44 7.15 -0.87
C TYR A 10 6.45 6.92 0.25
N TYR A 11 5.23 7.40 0.08
CA TYR A 11 4.13 7.19 1.02
C TYR A 11 2.89 6.77 0.24
N LEU A 12 2.11 5.85 0.79
CA LEU A 12 0.81 5.47 0.24
C LEU A 12 -0.21 6.56 0.58
N GLN A 13 -0.80 7.16 -0.46
CA GLN A 13 -1.77 8.25 -0.34
C GLN A 13 -3.03 7.97 -1.18
N SER A 14 -4.21 8.14 -0.60
CA SER A 14 -5.47 8.09 -1.34
C SER A 14 -5.62 9.29 -2.28
N THR A 15 -6.50 9.19 -3.29
CA THR A 15 -6.83 10.33 -4.16
C THR A 15 -7.37 11.54 -3.40
N THR A 16 -8.04 11.33 -2.27
CA THR A 16 -8.53 12.39 -1.37
C THR A 16 -7.46 12.94 -0.43
N GLY A 17 -6.25 12.37 -0.43
CA GLY A 17 -5.09 12.91 0.25
C GLY A 17 -4.76 12.26 1.60
N GLU A 18 -5.44 11.18 1.97
CA GLU A 18 -5.22 10.44 3.22
C GLU A 18 -4.00 9.54 3.10
N TYR A 19 -3.23 9.39 4.17
CA TYR A 19 -2.00 8.59 4.15
C TYR A 19 -2.15 7.33 4.98
N LEU A 20 -1.49 6.27 4.52
CA LEU A 20 -1.38 5.04 5.31
C LEU A 20 -0.58 5.29 6.59
N SER A 21 -1.25 5.18 7.73
CA SER A 21 -0.75 5.69 9.02
C SER A 21 -1.14 4.85 10.24
N TYR A 22 -2.10 3.92 10.11
CA TYR A 22 -2.49 3.05 11.21
C TYR A 22 -2.79 1.63 10.76
N LEU A 23 -2.56 0.67 11.68
CA LEU A 23 -2.77 -0.75 11.48
C LEU A 23 -3.70 -1.29 12.56
N VAL A 24 -4.74 -2.01 12.18
CA VAL A 24 -5.59 -2.76 13.12
C VAL A 24 -5.07 -4.18 13.22
N VAL A 25 -4.90 -4.68 14.46
CA VAL A 25 -4.54 -6.09 14.69
C VAL A 25 -5.79 -6.84 15.13
N SER A 26 -6.20 -7.84 14.35
CA SER A 26 -7.27 -8.78 14.72
C SER A 26 -6.77 -10.20 14.49
N GLU A 27 -6.88 -11.06 15.51
CA GLU A 27 -6.43 -12.46 15.44
C GLU A 27 -4.96 -12.65 14.99
N GLY A 28 -4.11 -11.65 15.21
CA GLY A 28 -2.70 -11.66 14.78
C GLY A 28 -2.48 -11.21 13.33
N ILE A 29 -3.55 -10.82 12.63
CA ILE A 29 -3.53 -10.24 11.28
C ILE A 29 -3.51 -8.72 11.41
N GLU A 30 -2.53 -8.08 10.79
CA GLU A 30 -2.45 -6.62 10.72
C GLU A 30 -3.07 -6.13 9.40
N ALA A 31 -4.15 -5.34 9.47
CA ALA A 31 -4.76 -4.71 8.30
C ALA A 31 -4.34 -3.24 8.22
N SER A 32 -4.13 -2.73 7.01
CA SER A 32 -3.56 -1.41 6.78
C SER A 32 -4.61 -0.36 6.41
N TYR A 33 -4.61 0.77 7.11
CA TYR A 33 -5.63 1.80 7.00
C TYR A 33 -5.03 3.18 6.70
N LEU A 34 -5.74 3.93 5.85
CA LEU A 34 -5.44 5.31 5.50
C LEU A 34 -6.29 6.24 6.39
N GLU A 35 -5.65 7.26 6.95
CA GLU A 35 -6.32 8.28 7.76
C GLU A 35 -5.92 9.69 7.29
N ALA A 36 -6.85 10.64 7.43
CA ALA A 36 -6.60 12.06 7.25
C ALA A 36 -5.79 12.65 8.43
N ASN A 37 -4.92 13.62 8.14
CA ASN A 37 -4.33 14.55 9.13
C ASN A 37 -3.46 13.93 10.25
N LYS A 38 -2.87 12.74 10.05
CA LYS A 38 -1.87 12.23 11.00
C LYS A 38 -0.51 12.89 10.79
N SER A 39 0.21 13.13 11.89
CA SER A 39 1.59 13.63 11.89
C SER A 39 2.62 12.60 11.40
N GLU A 40 2.23 11.33 11.26
CA GLU A 40 3.13 10.22 10.90
C GLU A 40 2.48 9.31 9.85
N ALA A 41 2.96 9.41 8.60
CA ALA A 41 2.69 8.42 7.56
C ALA A 41 3.83 7.40 7.51
N TYR A 42 3.53 6.13 7.21
CA TYR A 42 4.56 5.10 7.09
C TYR A 42 5.27 5.20 5.74
N PRO A 43 6.60 5.37 5.70
CA PRO A 43 7.35 5.23 4.46
C PRO A 43 7.15 3.87 3.82
N ALA A 44 6.91 3.85 2.53
CA ALA A 44 6.85 2.66 1.69
C ALA A 44 8.11 2.56 0.80
N TYR A 45 8.64 1.36 0.64
CA TYR A 45 9.78 1.06 -0.22
C TYR A 45 9.68 -0.35 -0.80
N ILE A 46 10.50 -0.64 -1.81
CA ILE A 46 10.58 -1.96 -2.43
C ILE A 46 11.89 -2.61 -2.00
N ASP A 47 11.81 -3.81 -1.42
CA ASP A 47 13.00 -4.55 -0.99
C ASP A 47 13.74 -5.21 -2.16
N SER A 48 14.88 -5.86 -1.88
CA SER A 48 15.69 -6.53 -2.91
C SER A 48 15.00 -7.73 -3.58
N SER A 49 13.94 -8.25 -2.98
CA SER A 49 13.14 -9.36 -3.50
C SER A 49 11.93 -8.88 -4.30
N GLY A 50 11.74 -7.56 -4.41
CA GLY A 50 10.60 -6.96 -5.10
C GLY A 50 9.32 -6.95 -4.26
N HIS A 51 9.41 -7.09 -2.93
CA HIS A 51 8.25 -6.89 -2.06
C HIS A 51 8.06 -5.41 -1.76
N LEU A 52 6.80 -4.98 -1.64
CA LEU A 52 6.50 -3.69 -1.05
C LEU A 52 6.56 -3.85 0.48
N THR A 53 7.22 -2.90 1.13
CA THR A 53 7.46 -2.90 2.58
C THR A 53 7.17 -1.52 3.16
N LEU A 54 6.62 -1.51 4.37
CA LEU A 54 6.36 -0.30 5.15
C LEU A 54 7.38 -0.19 6.29
N LYS A 55 7.88 1.02 6.53
CA LYS A 55 8.73 1.34 7.67
C LYS A 55 7.90 2.03 8.74
N LYS A 56 7.80 1.44 9.93
CA LYS A 56 7.19 2.10 11.08
C LYS A 56 8.13 3.19 11.60
N SER A 57 7.65 4.42 11.79
CA SER A 57 8.46 5.62 12.10
C SER A 57 9.37 5.49 13.33
N SER A 58 9.00 4.65 14.30
CA SER A 58 9.61 4.59 15.63
C SER A 58 10.21 3.23 16.02
N SER A 59 10.10 2.21 15.17
CA SER A 59 10.73 0.89 15.40
C SER A 59 11.29 0.33 14.10
N THR A 60 12.40 -0.39 14.17
CA THR A 60 13.07 -1.04 13.03
C THR A 60 12.24 -2.15 12.38
N SER A 61 11.01 -2.35 12.84
CA SER A 61 10.10 -3.36 12.32
C SER A 61 9.61 -2.94 10.96
N THR A 62 10.13 -3.63 9.96
CA THR A 62 9.70 -3.55 8.57
C THR A 62 8.51 -4.48 8.39
N VAL A 63 7.43 -3.95 7.83
CA VAL A 63 6.19 -4.69 7.66
C VAL A 63 6.00 -4.98 6.19
N THR A 64 5.94 -6.27 5.84
CA THR A 64 5.78 -6.70 4.43
C THR A 64 4.30 -6.86 4.12
N LEU A 65 3.92 -6.45 2.91
CA LEU A 65 2.55 -6.59 2.43
C LEU A 65 2.34 -7.96 1.79
N SER A 66 1.19 -8.55 2.05
CA SER A 66 0.72 -9.83 1.52
C SER A 66 -0.68 -9.69 0.98
N ASP A 67 -1.00 -10.52 0.00
CA ASP A 67 -2.34 -10.63 -0.54
C ASP A 67 -3.06 -11.77 0.16
N GLU A 68 -4.20 -11.48 0.78
CA GLU A 68 -5.20 -12.52 1.03
C GLU A 68 -6.35 -12.34 0.03
N ILE A 69 -6.89 -13.48 -0.44
CA ILE A 69 -8.17 -13.47 -1.16
C ILE A 69 -9.23 -13.16 -0.12
N ASP A 70 -9.40 -11.88 0.14
CA ASP A 70 -10.49 -11.39 0.95
C ASP A 70 -10.95 -10.04 0.39
N GLY A 71 -11.97 -10.12 -0.45
CA GLY A 71 -12.59 -8.97 -1.04
C GLY A 71 -13.77 -9.37 -1.89
N GLN A 72 -14.90 -8.74 -1.62
CA GLN A 72 -15.97 -8.64 -2.60
C GLN A 72 -15.40 -8.03 -3.90
N ASP A 73 -15.96 -8.42 -5.04
CA ASP A 73 -15.67 -7.79 -6.33
C ASP A 73 -14.20 -7.86 -6.82
N ASN A 74 -13.52 -9.00 -6.64
CA ASN A 74 -12.15 -9.22 -7.15
C ASN A 74 -11.10 -8.22 -6.62
N LEU A 75 -11.33 -7.71 -5.41
CA LEU A 75 -10.33 -7.03 -4.61
C LEU A 75 -9.57 -8.05 -3.77
N TYR A 76 -8.26 -7.83 -3.64
CA TYR A 76 -7.37 -8.62 -2.81
C TYR A 76 -6.99 -7.77 -1.62
N GLY A 77 -7.26 -8.30 -0.43
CA GLY A 77 -6.93 -7.67 0.83
C GLY A 77 -5.43 -7.51 0.94
N VAL A 78 -4.98 -6.28 1.17
CA VAL A 78 -3.58 -5.99 1.44
C VAL A 78 -3.36 -6.04 2.95
N LEU A 79 -2.90 -7.19 3.40
CA LEU A 79 -2.62 -7.48 4.79
C LEU A 79 -1.12 -7.36 5.06
N LEU A 80 -0.80 -7.13 6.31
CA LEU A 80 0.54 -6.87 6.78
C LEU A 80 0.99 -8.01 7.69
N ASN A 81 2.25 -8.45 7.51
CA ASN A 81 2.85 -9.54 8.28
C ASN A 81 2.02 -10.85 8.26
N PHE A 82 1.23 -11.06 7.20
CA PHE A 82 0.35 -12.21 7.03
C PHE A 82 0.71 -12.97 5.75
N GLY A 83 0.27 -14.22 5.63
CA GLY A 83 0.37 -14.98 4.39
C GLY A 83 1.75 -15.02 3.71
N THR A 84 1.74 -15.10 2.38
CA THR A 84 2.96 -15.00 1.55
C THR A 84 3.11 -13.57 1.07
N ALA A 85 4.30 -13.00 1.21
CA ALA A 85 4.60 -11.65 0.75
C ALA A 85 4.36 -11.50 -0.76
N THR A 86 3.73 -10.39 -1.14
CA THR A 86 3.46 -10.09 -2.53
C THR A 86 4.74 -9.58 -3.19
N THR A 87 5.21 -10.31 -4.21
CA THR A 87 6.42 -9.99 -4.98
C THR A 87 6.12 -9.23 -6.27
N GLY A 88 7.14 -8.60 -6.82
CA GLY A 88 7.10 -8.03 -8.17
C GLY A 88 6.67 -6.57 -8.22
N PHE A 89 6.73 -5.88 -7.10
CA PHE A 89 6.55 -4.44 -7.04
C PHE A 89 7.74 -3.71 -7.70
N ALA A 90 7.45 -2.67 -8.48
CA ALA A 90 8.47 -1.80 -9.07
C ALA A 90 7.97 -0.35 -9.18
N PHE A 91 8.76 0.61 -8.66
CA PHE A 91 8.53 2.03 -8.90
C PHE A 91 8.95 2.37 -10.32
N ALA A 92 8.00 2.79 -11.14
CA ALA A 92 8.30 3.41 -12.42
C ALA A 92 8.94 4.79 -12.22
N SER A 93 9.64 5.27 -13.24
CA SER A 93 10.39 6.55 -13.21
C SER A 93 9.51 7.77 -12.95
N ASN A 94 8.22 7.68 -13.30
CA ASN A 94 7.18 8.68 -13.04
C ASN A 94 6.61 8.61 -11.60
N GLY A 95 7.10 7.71 -10.75
CA GLY A 95 6.63 7.54 -9.37
C GLY A 95 5.44 6.59 -9.21
N THR A 96 4.91 6.00 -10.28
CA THR A 96 3.82 5.01 -10.17
C THR A 96 4.36 3.66 -9.73
N LEU A 97 3.66 2.97 -8.82
CA LEU A 97 3.97 1.59 -8.48
C LEU A 97 3.30 0.65 -9.46
N THR A 98 4.06 -0.32 -9.97
CA THR A 98 3.57 -1.41 -10.81
C THR A 98 3.80 -2.74 -10.09
N VAL A 99 2.95 -3.73 -10.36
CA VAL A 99 3.13 -5.10 -9.88
C VAL A 99 3.30 -5.99 -11.10
N SER A 100 4.20 -6.98 -11.03
CA SER A 100 4.46 -7.91 -12.14
C SER A 100 3.29 -8.84 -12.45
N GLN A 101 2.25 -8.86 -11.63
CA GLN A 101 1.05 -9.64 -11.87
C GLN A 101 0.30 -9.08 -13.09
N SER A 102 0.06 -9.91 -14.11
CA SER A 102 -0.51 -9.54 -15.42
C SER A 102 -1.87 -8.83 -15.35
N ASN A 103 -2.54 -8.98 -14.21
CA ASN A 103 -3.90 -8.56 -13.98
C ASN A 103 -4.00 -7.36 -13.04
N PHE A 104 -2.90 -6.90 -12.44
CA PHE A 104 -2.89 -5.75 -11.53
C PHE A 104 -3.44 -4.48 -12.20
N LYS A 105 -4.44 -3.86 -11.58
CA LYS A 105 -5.07 -2.62 -12.07
C LYS A 105 -4.85 -1.41 -11.18
N GLY A 106 -4.30 -1.59 -9.98
CA GLY A 106 -4.03 -0.51 -9.05
C GLY A 106 -4.34 -0.88 -7.61
N PHE A 107 -3.96 0.02 -6.71
CA PHE A 107 -4.34 -0.01 -5.31
C PHE A 107 -5.58 0.83 -5.08
N PHE A 108 -6.39 0.40 -4.13
CA PHE A 108 -7.63 1.05 -3.74
C PHE A 108 -7.71 1.15 -2.23
N ALA A 109 -8.29 2.23 -1.73
CA ALA A 109 -8.64 2.43 -0.33
C ALA A 109 -10.16 2.37 -0.23
N CYS A 110 -10.69 1.38 0.49
CA CYS A 110 -12.13 1.16 0.60
C CYS A 110 -12.59 1.41 2.03
N ASP A 111 -13.71 2.11 2.21
CA ASP A 111 -14.32 2.34 3.52
C ASP A 111 -14.62 1.00 4.20
N ASN A 112 -14.01 0.76 5.36
CA ASN A 112 -14.22 -0.44 6.16
C ASN A 112 -14.76 -0.07 7.55
N GLY A 113 -15.92 0.60 7.55
CA GLY A 113 -16.64 0.98 8.76
C GLY A 113 -15.86 1.94 9.65
N ASP A 114 -15.76 1.61 10.94
CA ASP A 114 -15.28 2.52 11.98
C ASP A 114 -13.76 2.76 11.97
N TYR A 115 -13.00 1.95 11.23
CA TYR A 115 -11.53 1.99 11.23
C TYR A 115 -10.92 2.84 10.11
N GLY A 116 -11.75 3.45 9.26
CA GLY A 116 -11.33 4.22 8.10
C GLY A 116 -11.20 3.37 6.84
N LYS A 117 -10.31 3.77 5.92
CA LYS A 117 -10.18 3.11 4.61
C LYS A 117 -9.08 2.07 4.60
N GLN A 118 -9.44 0.81 4.38
CA GLN A 118 -8.48 -0.28 4.26
C GLN A 118 -7.88 -0.32 2.85
N LEU A 119 -6.59 -0.67 2.75
CA LEU A 119 -5.90 -0.86 1.48
C LEU A 119 -6.22 -2.22 0.84
N PHE A 120 -6.46 -2.19 -0.47
CA PHE A 120 -6.68 -3.34 -1.34
C PHE A 120 -5.92 -3.13 -2.66
N TRP A 121 -5.78 -4.17 -3.47
CA TRP A 121 -5.50 -4.04 -4.90
C TRP A 121 -6.45 -4.89 -5.73
N SER A 122 -6.58 -4.60 -7.03
CA SER A 122 -7.48 -5.34 -7.92
C SER A 122 -6.74 -6.06 -9.05
N ALA A 123 -7.17 -7.28 -9.34
CA ALA A 123 -6.76 -8.06 -10.52
C ALA A 123 -7.73 -7.92 -11.71
N SER A 124 -8.77 -7.08 -11.67
CA SER A 124 -9.76 -7.06 -12.75
C SER A 124 -10.20 -5.64 -13.15
N ALA A 125 -10.71 -5.52 -14.37
CA ALA A 125 -11.09 -4.27 -15.03
C ALA A 125 -12.41 -3.68 -14.50
N ILE A 126 -12.67 -3.76 -13.20
CA ILE A 126 -13.84 -3.12 -12.60
C ILE A 126 -13.47 -1.69 -12.25
N SER A 127 -14.36 -0.76 -12.60
CA SER A 127 -14.41 0.54 -11.93
C SER A 127 -14.37 0.29 -10.43
N ALA A 128 -13.48 0.98 -9.70
CA ALA A 128 -13.37 0.88 -8.24
C ALA A 128 -14.77 0.76 -7.61
N PRO A 129 -15.01 -0.19 -6.69
CA PRO A 129 -16.31 -0.27 -6.01
C PRO A 129 -16.70 1.09 -5.44
N ALA A 130 -17.99 1.39 -5.34
CA ALA A 130 -18.46 2.75 -5.05
C ALA A 130 -17.94 3.32 -3.70
N SER A 131 -17.52 2.46 -2.78
CA SER A 131 -16.92 2.80 -1.48
C SER A 131 -15.38 2.85 -1.51
N CYS A 132 -14.76 2.73 -2.68
CA CYS A 132 -13.33 2.68 -2.87
C CYS A 132 -12.82 3.86 -3.70
N GLU A 133 -11.62 4.31 -3.39
CA GLU A 133 -10.91 5.32 -4.15
C GLU A 133 -9.50 4.85 -4.53
N GLY A 134 -8.93 5.47 -5.56
CA GLY A 134 -7.57 5.11 -6.00
C GLY A 134 -6.53 5.47 -4.95
N VAL A 135 -5.53 4.60 -4.78
CA VAL A 135 -4.36 4.90 -3.96
C VAL A 135 -3.15 5.05 -4.87
N THR A 136 -2.43 6.14 -4.67
CA THR A 136 -1.21 6.47 -5.38
C THR A 136 -0.06 6.58 -4.41
N PHE A 137 1.16 6.40 -4.90
CA PHE A 137 2.35 6.66 -4.10
C PHE A 137 2.71 8.13 -4.24
N ALA A 138 2.56 8.88 -3.17
CA ALA A 138 3.04 10.24 -3.08
C ALA A 138 4.55 10.21 -2.82
N ARG A 139 5.32 10.69 -3.79
CA ARG A 139 6.73 10.98 -3.57
C ARG A 139 6.82 12.27 -2.76
N VAL A 140 7.30 12.19 -1.53
CA VAL A 140 7.70 13.40 -0.79
C VAL A 140 9.12 13.70 -1.20
N SER A 141 9.32 14.82 -1.90
CA SER A 141 10.66 15.33 -2.16
C SER A 141 11.15 15.97 -0.88
N THR A 142 12.13 15.36 -0.23
CA THR A 142 12.98 16.03 0.76
C THR A 142 13.95 16.96 0.05
#